data_AF-A0A3D4AQL6-F1
#
_entry.id   AF-A0A3D4AQL6-F1
#
_cell.length_a   1.000
_cell.length_b   1.000
_cell.length_c   1.000
_cell.angle_alpha   90.00
_cell.angle_beta   90.00
_cell.angle_gamma   90.00
#
_symmetry.space_group_name_H-M   'P 1'
#
loop_
_entity.id
_entity.type
_entity.pdbx_description
1 polymer ?
#
loop_
_entity_poly.entity_id
_entity_poly.type
_entity_poly.pdbx_seq_one_letter_code
_entity_poly.pdbx_strand_id
1 'polypeptide(L)'
;MLLCLSASNALNKYLKADLPRLPHEPGKQAGVNTLNSDSDNFNWQLQIIDNSYKSREKTIIVCEANSRFTFFIPVSLKLSQEELTQRLQYEWQLMMAETLEVYQLIPRSDIAVLLSELSKIEFTPHWVKNTDLSISGHISDAALWVTQTLQEEGLYDLPKELAIELAIYLNTQPKRITNKATRRKEKFIPIERLLGYCQTLITSEQRGNKASTDIAGNNNIINFRDYLHR
;
A
#
# COMPACT_ATOMS: atom_id res chain seq x y z
N MET A 1 0.05 -14.23 0.28
CA MET A 1 -0.92 -13.12 0.17
C MET A 1 -0.79 -12.45 -1.20
N LEU A 2 -1.90 -12.06 -1.83
CA LEU A 2 -1.86 -11.41 -3.15
C LEU A 2 -1.57 -9.91 -3.02
N LEU A 3 -0.50 -9.43 -3.66
CA LEU A 3 -0.19 -8.01 -3.78
C LEU A 3 -0.74 -7.50 -5.12
N CYS A 4 -1.92 -6.87 -5.08
CA CYS A 4 -2.59 -6.38 -6.26
C CYS A 4 -2.14 -4.95 -6.59
N LEU A 5 -1.48 -4.80 -7.74
CA LEU A 5 -0.94 -3.55 -8.27
C LEU A 5 -1.86 -3.06 -9.40
N SER A 6 -2.75 -2.13 -9.05
CA SER A 6 -3.73 -1.53 -9.96
C SER A 6 -3.14 -0.32 -10.67
N ALA A 7 -2.74 -0.50 -11.92
CA ALA A 7 -2.22 0.58 -12.76
C ALA A 7 -3.36 1.41 -13.37
N SER A 8 -3.26 2.73 -13.27
CA SER A 8 -4.10 3.63 -14.06
C SER A 8 -3.82 3.45 -15.57
N ASN A 9 -4.75 3.92 -16.41
CA ASN A 9 -4.56 3.89 -17.85
C ASN A 9 -3.28 4.63 -18.31
N ALA A 10 -2.92 5.71 -17.63
CA ALA A 10 -1.71 6.47 -17.93
C ALA A 10 -0.45 5.65 -17.61
N LEU A 11 -0.41 5.01 -16.44
CA LEU A 11 0.73 4.18 -16.05
C LEU A 11 0.86 2.95 -16.95
N ASN A 12 -0.26 2.28 -17.27
CA ASN A 12 -0.27 1.14 -18.18
C ASN A 12 0.33 1.49 -19.55
N LYS A 13 -0.05 2.65 -20.11
CA LYS A 13 0.52 3.18 -21.36
C LYS A 13 2.01 3.51 -21.21
N TYR A 14 2.40 4.13 -20.10
CA TYR A 14 3.79 4.49 -19.83
C TYR A 14 4.71 3.26 -19.79
N LEU A 15 4.29 2.22 -19.06
CA LEU A 15 5.02 0.95 -18.96
C LEU A 15 4.99 0.13 -20.26
N LYS A 16 4.13 0.51 -21.22
CA LYS A 16 3.77 -0.30 -22.40
C LYS A 16 3.33 -1.72 -22.00
N ALA A 17 2.69 -1.82 -20.85
CA ALA A 17 2.16 -3.06 -20.33
C ALA A 17 0.78 -3.31 -20.95
N ASP A 18 0.50 -4.52 -21.41
CA ASP A 18 -0.85 -4.89 -21.87
C ASP A 18 -1.63 -5.55 -20.71
N LEU A 19 -1.84 -4.78 -19.64
CA LEU A 19 -2.44 -5.34 -18.42
C LEU A 19 -3.92 -5.67 -18.61
N PRO A 20 -4.37 -6.81 -18.05
CA PRO A 20 -5.78 -7.18 -18.06
C PRO A 20 -6.60 -6.14 -17.30
N ARG A 21 -7.79 -5.82 -17.80
CA ARG A 21 -8.73 -4.96 -17.06
C ARG A 21 -9.33 -5.77 -15.92
N LEU A 22 -9.43 -5.15 -14.74
CA LEU A 22 -10.13 -5.77 -13.64
C LEU A 22 -11.62 -5.96 -14.05
N PRO A 23 -12.13 -7.20 -14.04
CA PRO A 23 -13.49 -7.49 -14.48
C PRO A 23 -14.51 -6.90 -13.49
N HIS A 24 -15.78 -6.87 -13.88
CA HIS A 24 -16.86 -6.48 -12.98
C HIS A 24 -18.18 -7.13 -13.40
N GLU A 25 -19.24 -6.84 -12.64
CA GLU A 25 -20.61 -7.21 -12.97
C GLU A 25 -21.13 -6.59 -14.28
N PRO A 26 -21.93 -7.32 -15.08
CA PRO A 26 -22.55 -6.78 -16.29
C PRO A 26 -23.24 -5.42 -16.04
N GLY A 27 -22.93 -4.42 -16.87
CA GLY A 27 -23.59 -3.10 -16.85
C GLY A 27 -22.86 -1.98 -16.08
N LYS A 28 -21.74 -2.25 -15.41
CA LYS A 28 -20.86 -1.19 -14.88
C LYS A 28 -19.81 -0.79 -15.96
N GLN A 29 -18.78 -0.04 -15.60
CA GLN A 29 -17.59 0.15 -16.46
C GLN A 29 -16.39 -0.69 -15.98
N ALA A 30 -15.87 -1.58 -16.83
CA ALA A 30 -14.71 -2.42 -16.50
C ALA A 30 -13.46 -1.56 -16.24
N GLY A 31 -12.67 -1.93 -15.23
CA GLY A 31 -11.50 -1.17 -14.81
C GLY A 31 -11.81 0.10 -14.01
N VAL A 32 -13.01 0.22 -13.43
CA VAL A 32 -13.39 1.31 -12.50
C VAL A 32 -14.03 0.72 -11.24
N ASN A 33 -13.32 -0.20 -10.59
CA ASN A 33 -13.75 -0.86 -9.37
C ASN A 33 -13.13 -0.21 -8.13
N THR A 34 -13.87 -0.22 -7.02
CA THR A 34 -13.31 0.09 -5.71
C THR A 34 -12.42 -1.06 -5.25
N LEU A 35 -11.21 -0.72 -4.84
CA LEU A 35 -10.24 -1.63 -4.26
C LEU A 35 -10.45 -1.69 -2.74
N ASN A 36 -10.20 -2.84 -2.15
CA ASN A 36 -10.22 -3.02 -0.70
C ASN A 36 -9.15 -4.04 -0.31
N SER A 37 -8.32 -3.70 0.65
CA SER A 37 -7.37 -4.66 1.22
C SER A 37 -8.02 -5.51 2.33
N ASP A 38 -7.66 -6.77 2.42
CA ASP A 38 -8.14 -7.71 3.43
C ASP A 38 -7.02 -8.69 3.81
N SER A 39 -7.36 -9.80 4.47
CA SER A 39 -6.39 -10.81 4.87
C SER A 39 -5.69 -11.51 3.70
N ASP A 40 -6.32 -11.53 2.52
CA ASP A 40 -5.84 -12.28 1.36
C ASP A 40 -5.28 -11.37 0.27
N ASN A 41 -5.75 -10.13 0.22
CA ASN A 41 -5.43 -9.16 -0.83
C ASN A 41 -4.89 -7.86 -0.24
N PHE A 42 -3.72 -7.46 -0.70
CA PHE A 42 -3.13 -6.16 -0.41
C PHE A 42 -3.16 -5.30 -1.68
N ASN A 43 -4.09 -4.34 -1.74
CA ASN A 43 -4.42 -3.62 -2.96
C ASN A 43 -3.83 -2.21 -2.97
N TRP A 44 -3.15 -1.88 -4.06
CA TRP A 44 -2.53 -0.58 -4.29
C TRP A 44 -2.98 0.01 -5.61
N GLN A 45 -3.31 1.30 -5.61
CA GLN A 45 -3.56 2.08 -6.82
C GLN A 45 -2.31 2.86 -7.19
N LEU A 46 -1.89 2.75 -8.45
CA LEU A 46 -0.71 3.40 -8.98
C LEU A 46 -1.09 4.35 -10.11
N GLN A 47 -0.53 5.56 -10.06
CA GLN A 47 -0.77 6.59 -11.06
C GLN A 47 0.53 7.33 -11.36
N ILE A 48 0.85 7.48 -12.65
CA ILE A 48 1.96 8.33 -13.09
C ILE A 48 1.44 9.74 -13.39
N ILE A 49 2.23 10.73 -13.00
CA ILE A 49 2.02 12.15 -13.32
C ILE A 49 3.26 12.72 -14.00
N ASP A 50 3.05 13.77 -14.80
CA ASP A 50 4.14 14.62 -15.25
C ASP A 50 4.46 15.61 -14.12
N ASN A 51 5.74 15.79 -13.80
CA ASN A 51 6.17 16.72 -12.75
C ASN A 51 5.89 18.18 -13.12
N SER A 52 5.99 18.50 -14.40
CA SER A 52 5.46 19.73 -15.00
C SER A 52 4.87 19.41 -16.37
N TYR A 53 4.12 20.34 -16.97
CA TYR A 53 3.41 20.06 -18.22
C TYR A 53 4.35 19.52 -19.31
N LYS A 54 4.13 18.25 -19.72
CA LYS A 54 4.93 17.52 -20.71
C LYS A 54 6.41 17.33 -20.33
N SER A 55 6.75 17.37 -19.04
CA SER A 55 8.11 17.08 -18.58
C SER A 55 8.53 15.66 -18.92
N ARG A 56 9.84 15.48 -19.11
CA ARG A 56 10.43 14.15 -19.25
C ARG A 56 10.39 13.40 -17.91
N GLU A 57 10.65 14.13 -16.85
CA GLU A 57 10.66 13.70 -15.45
C GLU A 57 9.22 13.46 -15.00
N LYS A 58 8.99 12.31 -14.38
CA LYS A 58 7.67 11.88 -13.93
C LYS A 58 7.75 11.35 -12.52
N THR A 59 6.60 11.30 -11.87
CA THR A 59 6.47 10.68 -10.55
C THR A 59 5.33 9.67 -10.60
N ILE A 60 5.59 8.46 -10.12
CA ILE A 60 4.54 7.48 -9.85
C ILE A 60 4.11 7.67 -8.40
N ILE A 61 2.82 7.92 -8.21
CA ILE A 61 2.15 7.99 -6.92
C ILE A 61 1.55 6.62 -6.66
N VAL A 62 1.87 6.07 -5.50
CA VAL A 62 1.46 4.74 -5.06
C VAL A 62 0.63 4.91 -3.81
N CYS A 63 -0.63 4.45 -3.82
CA CYS A 63 -1.56 4.66 -2.70
C CYS A 63 -2.29 3.36 -2.35
N GLU A 64 -2.17 2.95 -1.09
CA GLU A 64 -2.83 1.75 -0.57
C GLU A 64 -4.33 1.97 -0.39
N ALA A 65 -5.15 0.98 -0.74
CA ALA A 65 -6.59 1.14 -0.89
C ALA A 65 -7.35 1.54 0.39
N ASN A 66 -6.94 1.02 1.55
CA ASN A 66 -7.71 1.16 2.80
C ASN A 66 -7.17 2.24 3.75
N SER A 67 -5.88 2.20 3.97
CA SER A 67 -5.10 3.14 4.78
C SER A 67 -4.84 4.45 4.06
N ARG A 68 -4.95 4.48 2.73
CA ARG A 68 -4.53 5.64 1.91
C ARG A 68 -3.09 6.03 2.17
N PHE A 69 -2.28 5.10 2.67
CA PHE A 69 -0.85 5.27 2.80
C PHE A 69 -0.25 5.49 1.42
N THR A 70 0.48 6.57 1.26
CA THR A 70 0.93 7.07 -0.04
C THR A 70 2.44 7.22 -0.06
N PHE A 71 3.08 6.81 -1.14
CA PHE A 71 4.49 7.08 -1.37
C PHE A 71 4.76 7.35 -2.85
N PHE A 72 5.98 7.80 -3.13
CA PHE A 72 6.34 8.31 -4.46
C PHE A 72 7.54 7.57 -5.02
N ILE A 73 7.47 7.26 -6.30
CA ILE A 73 8.55 6.70 -7.08
C ILE A 73 8.92 7.75 -8.15
N PRO A 74 10.04 8.47 -7.97
CA PRO A 74 10.59 9.33 -9.01
C PRO A 74 11.03 8.49 -10.22
N VAL A 75 10.77 8.98 -11.42
CA VAL A 75 11.05 8.32 -12.69
C VAL A 75 11.75 9.28 -13.65
N SER A 76 13.08 9.16 -13.72
CA SER A 76 13.95 9.94 -14.63
C SER A 76 14.33 9.19 -15.90
N LEU A 77 14.24 7.86 -15.86
CA LEU A 77 14.51 6.94 -16.97
C LEU A 77 13.32 6.02 -17.20
N LYS A 78 13.28 5.38 -18.37
CA LYS A 78 12.23 4.43 -18.71
C LYS A 78 12.28 3.26 -17.72
N LEU A 79 11.17 3.04 -17.03
CA LEU A 79 10.98 1.96 -16.05
C LEU A 79 10.15 0.84 -16.67
N SER A 80 10.61 -0.41 -16.55
CA SER A 80 9.83 -1.60 -16.92
C SER A 80 8.84 -1.99 -15.81
N GLN A 81 7.84 -2.80 -16.16
CA GLN A 81 6.90 -3.35 -15.17
C GLN A 81 7.61 -4.21 -14.12
N GLU A 82 8.62 -4.99 -14.53
CA GLU A 82 9.39 -5.86 -13.63
C GLU A 82 10.20 -5.04 -12.61
N GLU A 83 10.96 -4.05 -13.07
CA GLU A 83 11.72 -3.16 -12.19
C GLU A 83 10.80 -2.40 -11.22
N LEU A 84 9.65 -1.92 -11.71
CA LEU A 84 8.66 -1.29 -10.87
C LEU A 84 8.10 -2.26 -9.82
N THR A 85 7.84 -3.51 -10.19
CA THR A 85 7.34 -4.54 -9.26
C THR A 85 8.33 -4.78 -8.11
N GLN A 86 9.62 -4.95 -8.44
CA GLN A 86 10.67 -5.17 -7.45
C GLN A 86 10.80 -3.98 -6.49
N ARG A 87 10.79 -2.75 -7.03
CA ARG A 87 10.79 -1.53 -6.22
C ARG A 87 9.59 -1.48 -5.28
N LEU A 88 8.39 -1.75 -5.80
CA LEU A 88 7.16 -1.70 -5.01
C LEU A 88 7.20 -2.68 -3.85
N GLN A 89 7.64 -3.94 -4.04
CA GLN A 89 7.66 -4.95 -2.99
C GLN A 89 8.48 -4.54 -1.75
N TYR A 90 9.47 -3.67 -1.92
CA TYR A 90 10.37 -3.25 -0.86
C TYR A 90 10.11 -1.81 -0.38
N GLU A 91 9.86 -0.86 -1.30
CA GLU A 91 9.78 0.57 -0.97
C GLU A 91 8.61 0.91 -0.05
N TRP A 92 7.49 0.18 -0.10
CA TRP A 92 6.38 0.43 0.83
C TRP A 92 6.78 0.12 2.28
N GLN A 93 7.59 -0.92 2.50
CA GLN A 93 8.05 -1.33 3.83
C GLN A 93 9.03 -0.31 4.39
N LEU A 94 9.98 0.14 3.55
CA LEU A 94 10.88 1.22 3.90
C LEU A 94 10.12 2.50 4.25
N MET A 95 9.20 2.93 3.40
CA MET A 95 8.44 4.15 3.64
C MET A 95 7.61 4.05 4.92
N MET A 96 7.04 2.89 5.20
CA MET A 96 6.33 2.63 6.45
C MET A 96 7.25 2.76 7.66
N ALA A 97 8.46 2.18 7.60
CA ALA A 97 9.45 2.28 8.67
C ALA A 97 9.87 3.73 8.93
N GLU A 98 10.28 4.46 7.89
CA GLU A 98 10.66 5.88 7.96
C GLU A 98 9.52 6.73 8.54
N THR A 99 8.28 6.49 8.10
CA THR A 99 7.12 7.21 8.62
C THR A 99 6.86 6.88 10.09
N LEU A 100 6.99 5.62 10.51
CA LEU A 100 6.83 5.22 11.91
C LEU A 100 7.92 5.81 12.81
N GLU A 101 9.15 5.89 12.31
CA GLU A 101 10.27 6.51 13.04
C GLU A 101 10.03 7.99 13.30
N VAL A 102 9.56 8.73 12.30
CA VAL A 102 9.26 10.16 12.45
C VAL A 102 7.99 10.38 13.26
N TYR A 103 6.94 9.59 13.03
CA TYR A 103 5.65 9.73 13.71
C TYR A 103 5.69 9.22 15.18
N GLN A 104 6.68 8.40 15.53
CA GLN A 104 6.93 7.87 16.88
C GLN A 104 5.73 7.13 17.50
N LEU A 105 4.93 6.46 16.66
CA LEU A 105 3.75 5.71 17.11
C LEU A 105 4.12 4.45 17.90
N ILE A 106 5.27 3.85 17.58
CA ILE A 106 5.84 2.68 18.26
C ILE A 106 7.35 2.85 18.43
N PRO A 107 7.98 2.18 19.41
CA PRO A 107 9.44 2.17 19.57
C PRO A 107 10.18 1.67 18.33
N ARG A 108 11.40 2.16 18.08
CA ARG A 108 12.25 1.70 16.97
C ARG A 108 12.52 0.19 16.99
N SER A 109 12.67 -0.40 18.18
CA SER A 109 12.79 -1.85 18.34
C SER A 109 11.60 -2.60 17.75
N ASP A 110 10.41 -2.05 17.93
CA ASP A 110 9.15 -2.66 17.52
C ASP A 110 8.93 -2.50 16.02
N ILE A 111 9.44 -1.42 15.41
CA ILE A 111 9.51 -1.26 13.95
C ILE A 111 10.37 -2.38 13.35
N ALA A 112 11.54 -2.66 13.91
CA ALA A 112 12.42 -3.72 13.41
C ALA A 112 11.76 -5.11 13.53
N VAL A 113 11.10 -5.38 14.67
CA VAL A 113 10.31 -6.62 14.85
C VAL A 113 9.18 -6.71 13.84
N LEU A 114 8.42 -5.63 13.65
CA LEU A 114 7.32 -5.56 12.68
C LEU A 114 7.80 -5.92 11.26
N LEU A 115 8.88 -5.29 10.80
CA LEU A 115 9.45 -5.57 9.47
C LEU A 115 9.95 -7.02 9.36
N SER A 116 10.56 -7.55 10.41
CA SER A 116 11.02 -8.94 10.43
C SER A 116 9.87 -9.95 10.38
N GLU A 117 8.70 -9.63 10.93
CA GLU A 117 7.52 -10.49 10.81
C GLU A 117 6.85 -10.33 9.43
N LEU A 118 6.77 -9.10 8.91
CA LEU A 118 6.25 -8.84 7.57
C LEU A 118 7.06 -9.54 6.48
N SER A 119 8.39 -9.63 6.63
CA SER A 119 9.26 -10.31 5.65
C SER A 119 9.01 -11.82 5.56
N LYS A 120 8.31 -12.42 6.53
CA LYS A 120 7.91 -13.84 6.49
C LYS A 120 6.64 -14.07 5.68
N ILE A 121 5.88 -13.01 5.40
CA ILE A 121 4.68 -13.08 4.58
C ILE A 121 5.09 -12.99 3.11
N GLU A 122 4.73 -13.98 2.31
CA GLU A 122 4.95 -13.92 0.87
C GLU A 122 3.90 -13.02 0.21
N PHE A 123 4.36 -11.92 -0.40
CA PHE A 123 3.55 -11.01 -1.20
C PHE A 123 3.72 -11.35 -2.69
N THR A 124 2.76 -12.09 -3.25
CA THR A 124 2.78 -12.47 -4.67
C THR A 124 2.22 -11.32 -5.52
N PRO A 125 3.03 -10.66 -6.37
CA PRO A 125 2.58 -9.52 -7.14
C PRO A 125 1.63 -9.91 -8.27
N HIS A 126 0.56 -9.15 -8.44
CA HIS A 126 -0.41 -9.32 -9.52
C HIS A 126 -0.82 -7.96 -10.08
N TRP A 127 -0.70 -7.79 -11.40
CA TRP A 127 -0.98 -6.51 -12.06
C TRP A 127 -2.32 -6.51 -12.77
N VAL A 128 -3.08 -5.44 -12.57
CA VAL A 128 -4.34 -5.18 -13.28
C VAL A 128 -4.42 -3.73 -13.72
N LYS A 129 -5.22 -3.48 -14.75
CA LYS A 129 -5.62 -2.14 -15.15
C LYS A 129 -6.93 -1.78 -14.49
N ASN A 130 -6.90 -0.81 -13.57
CA ASN A 130 -8.07 -0.31 -12.86
C ASN A 130 -7.87 1.14 -12.36
N THR A 131 -8.97 1.87 -12.16
CA THR A 131 -8.99 3.22 -11.60
C THR A 131 -10.05 3.29 -10.51
N ASP A 132 -9.63 3.24 -9.25
CA ASP A 132 -10.54 3.39 -8.11
C ASP A 132 -10.84 4.87 -7.81
N LEU A 133 -12.03 5.31 -8.20
CA LEU A 133 -12.52 6.68 -7.96
C LEU A 133 -12.60 7.05 -6.48
N SER A 134 -12.72 6.08 -5.58
CA SER A 134 -12.76 6.34 -4.13
C SER A 134 -11.39 6.75 -3.59
N ILE A 135 -10.30 6.42 -4.29
CA ILE A 135 -8.91 6.74 -3.93
C ILE A 135 -8.41 7.93 -4.77
N SER A 136 -8.91 8.10 -6.00
CA SER A 136 -8.43 9.12 -6.94
C SER A 136 -8.32 10.52 -6.35
N GLY A 137 -9.26 10.95 -5.49
CA GLY A 137 -9.18 12.25 -4.82
C GLY A 137 -7.92 12.45 -3.97
N HIS A 138 -7.47 11.41 -3.27
CA HIS A 138 -6.22 11.48 -2.48
C HIS A 138 -4.97 11.40 -3.35
N ILE A 139 -5.03 10.66 -4.47
CA ILE A 139 -3.92 10.62 -5.42
C ILE A 139 -3.77 11.98 -6.12
N SER A 140 -4.89 12.62 -6.48
CA SER A 140 -4.89 13.98 -7.05
C SER A 140 -4.35 15.01 -6.05
N ASP A 141 -4.73 14.92 -4.78
CA ASP A 141 -4.17 15.77 -3.72
C ASP A 141 -2.65 15.55 -3.57
N ALA A 142 -2.19 14.29 -3.49
CA ALA A 142 -0.77 13.98 -3.45
C ALA A 142 -0.02 14.46 -4.71
N ALA A 143 -0.64 14.41 -5.89
CA ALA A 143 -0.07 14.94 -7.12
C ALA A 143 0.14 16.44 -7.04
N LEU A 144 -0.81 17.18 -6.46
CA LEU A 144 -0.67 18.63 -6.26
C LEU A 144 0.50 18.94 -5.32
N TRP A 145 0.64 18.21 -4.22
CA TRP A 145 1.79 18.36 -3.32
C TRP A 145 3.11 18.15 -4.06
N VAL A 146 3.22 17.11 -4.89
CA VAL A 146 4.42 16.89 -5.70
C VAL A 146 4.66 18.07 -6.65
N THR A 147 3.69 18.45 -7.48
CA THR A 147 3.94 19.49 -8.51
C THR A 147 4.17 20.87 -7.91
N GLN A 148 3.50 21.22 -6.81
CA GLN A 148 3.69 22.49 -6.12
C GLN A 148 5.06 22.57 -5.45
N THR A 149 5.46 21.53 -4.72
CA THR A 149 6.77 21.49 -4.05
C THR A 149 7.90 21.61 -5.08
N LEU A 150 7.80 20.87 -6.19
CA LEU A 150 8.78 20.98 -7.28
C LEU A 150 8.84 22.39 -7.88
N GLN A 151 7.68 23.02 -8.07
CA GLN A 151 7.61 24.38 -8.60
C GLN A 151 8.22 25.40 -7.62
N GLU A 152 7.94 25.29 -6.33
CA GLU A 152 8.44 26.19 -5.28
C GLU A 152 9.96 26.07 -5.10
N GLU A 153 10.49 24.84 -5.15
CA GLU A 153 11.93 24.55 -5.03
C GLU A 153 12.69 24.73 -6.36
N GLY A 154 12.00 24.99 -7.47
CA GLY A 154 12.61 25.13 -8.80
C GLY A 154 13.22 23.82 -9.34
N LEU A 155 12.64 22.68 -8.97
CA LEU A 155 13.11 21.34 -9.32
C LEU A 155 12.29 20.74 -10.48
N TYR A 156 12.95 19.93 -11.31
CA TYR A 156 12.30 19.25 -12.44
C TYR A 156 11.97 17.79 -12.12
N ASP A 157 12.88 17.11 -11.42
CA ASP A 157 12.69 15.78 -10.85
C ASP A 157 12.39 15.87 -9.35
N LEU A 158 11.74 14.83 -8.81
CA LEU A 158 11.50 14.71 -7.38
C LEU A 158 12.69 14.00 -6.72
N PRO A 159 13.54 14.71 -5.96
CA PRO A 159 14.65 14.07 -5.25
C PRO A 159 14.12 13.03 -4.27
N LYS A 160 14.95 12.02 -3.99
CA LYS A 160 14.54 10.90 -3.13
C LYS A 160 14.20 11.38 -1.71
N GLU A 161 15.00 12.29 -1.18
CA GLU A 161 14.84 12.86 0.15
C GLU A 161 13.50 13.61 0.24
N LEU A 162 13.21 14.46 -0.75
CA LEU A 162 11.96 15.21 -0.82
C LEU A 162 10.74 14.28 -1.02
N ALA A 163 10.88 13.21 -1.79
CA ALA A 163 9.84 12.18 -1.91
C ALA A 163 9.51 11.52 -0.56
N ILE A 164 10.53 11.23 0.25
CA ILE A 164 10.37 10.66 1.59
C ILE A 164 9.68 11.68 2.51
N GLU A 165 10.16 12.91 2.55
CA GLU A 165 9.58 13.98 3.39
C GLU A 165 8.11 14.23 3.08
N LEU A 166 7.76 14.37 1.79
CA LEU A 166 6.37 14.54 1.35
C LEU A 166 5.51 13.34 1.71
N ALA A 167 6.01 12.12 1.53
CA ALA A 167 5.27 10.91 1.88
C ALA A 167 5.01 10.85 3.39
N ILE A 168 6.02 11.10 4.22
CA ILE A 168 5.88 11.15 5.69
C ILE A 168 4.86 12.21 6.10
N TYR A 169 4.95 13.42 5.54
CA TYR A 169 3.99 14.48 5.80
C TYR A 169 2.55 14.03 5.48
N LEU A 170 2.31 13.51 4.26
CA LEU A 170 0.99 13.07 3.83
C LEU A 170 0.43 11.88 4.63
N ASN A 171 1.31 11.01 5.11
CA ASN A 171 0.92 9.81 5.85
C ASN A 171 0.70 10.05 7.35
N THR A 172 1.13 11.22 7.85
CA THR A 172 0.88 11.68 9.22
C THR A 172 -0.27 12.69 9.30
N GLN A 173 -0.74 13.21 8.16
CA GLN A 173 -1.93 14.06 8.12
C GLN A 173 -3.24 13.26 8.21
N PRO A 174 -4.25 13.75 8.95
CA PRO A 174 -5.54 13.07 8.99
C PRO A 174 -6.30 13.14 7.66
N LYS A 175 -6.73 11.97 7.17
CA LYS A 175 -7.58 11.84 5.98
C LYS A 175 -9.03 11.61 6.38
N ARG A 176 -9.96 11.98 5.48
CA ARG A 176 -11.41 11.78 5.66
C ARG A 176 -11.97 10.93 4.52
N ILE A 177 -12.71 9.88 4.86
CA ILE A 177 -13.46 9.08 3.90
C ILE A 177 -14.93 9.00 4.30
N THR A 178 -15.81 8.70 3.33
CA THR A 178 -17.18 8.29 3.65
C THR A 178 -17.20 6.77 3.78
N ASN A 179 -17.56 6.26 4.95
CA ASN A 179 -17.84 4.83 5.11
C ASN A 179 -19.11 4.49 4.32
N LYS A 180 -19.00 3.57 3.35
CA LYS A 180 -20.13 3.23 2.46
C LYS A 180 -21.27 2.52 3.19
N ALA A 181 -20.97 1.73 4.24
CA ALA A 181 -21.97 1.00 5.00
C ALA A 181 -22.76 1.92 5.94
N THR A 182 -22.07 2.80 6.67
CA THR A 182 -22.71 3.69 7.67
C THR A 182 -23.10 5.05 7.10
N ARG A 183 -22.61 5.40 5.91
CA ARG A 183 -22.69 6.73 5.27
C ARG A 183 -22.08 7.88 6.09
N ARG A 184 -21.35 7.57 7.16
CA ARG A 184 -20.71 8.57 8.02
C ARG A 184 -19.32 8.92 7.51
N LYS A 185 -18.88 10.13 7.82
CA LYS A 185 -17.49 10.55 7.61
C LYS A 185 -16.62 9.95 8.70
N GLU A 186 -15.56 9.27 8.30
CA GLU A 186 -14.53 8.75 9.19
C GLU A 186 -13.24 9.54 8.97
N LYS A 187 -12.56 9.84 10.07
CA LYS A 187 -11.24 10.47 10.08
C LYS A 187 -10.23 9.44 10.59
N PHE A 188 -9.08 9.35 9.95
CA PHE A 188 -7.99 8.45 10.35
C PHE A 188 -6.65 9.02 9.89
N ILE A 189 -5.57 8.53 10.46
CA ILE A 189 -4.20 8.83 10.00
C ILE A 189 -3.70 7.62 9.20
N PRO A 190 -3.16 7.81 7.98
CA PRO A 190 -2.76 6.71 7.12
C PRO A 190 -1.80 5.72 7.75
N ILE A 191 -0.73 6.21 8.41
CA ILE A 191 0.26 5.32 9.01
C ILE A 191 -0.31 4.48 10.16
N GLU A 192 -1.19 5.04 10.98
CA GLU A 192 -1.87 4.29 12.05
C GLU A 192 -2.74 3.18 11.47
N ARG A 193 -3.49 3.49 10.41
CA ARG A 193 -4.38 2.51 9.77
C ARG A 193 -3.59 1.41 9.05
N LEU A 194 -2.47 1.75 8.41
CA LEU A 194 -1.59 0.77 7.78
C LEU A 194 -0.94 -0.13 8.84
N LEU A 195 -0.46 0.44 9.95
CA LEU A 195 0.11 -0.33 11.05
C LEU A 195 -0.89 -1.36 11.59
N GLY A 196 -2.13 -0.94 11.86
CA GLY A 196 -3.18 -1.85 12.32
C GLY A 196 -3.50 -2.97 11.34
N TYR A 197 -3.46 -2.69 10.03
CA TYR A 197 -3.60 -3.71 8.99
C TYR A 197 -2.44 -4.70 9.02
N CYS A 198 -1.19 -4.24 9.04
CA CYS A 198 0.01 -5.09 9.11
C CYS A 198 0.03 -5.98 10.38
N GLN A 199 -0.33 -5.43 11.53
CA GLN A 199 -0.45 -6.20 12.78
C GLN A 199 -1.51 -7.31 12.69
N THR A 200 -2.62 -7.02 12.00
CA THR A 200 -3.66 -8.03 11.75
C THR A 200 -3.15 -9.15 10.85
N LEU A 201 -2.44 -8.81 9.77
CA LEU A 201 -1.84 -9.79 8.86
C LEU A 201 -0.85 -10.73 9.56
N ILE A 202 0.04 -10.18 10.38
CA ILE A 202 1.01 -10.98 11.15
C ILE A 202 0.28 -11.92 12.11
N THR A 203 -0.76 -11.43 12.78
CA THR A 203 -1.53 -12.24 13.73
C THR A 203 -2.27 -13.38 13.03
N SER A 204 -2.83 -13.16 11.83
CA SER A 204 -3.48 -14.21 11.05
C SER A 204 -2.48 -15.26 10.55
N GLU A 205 -1.31 -14.84 10.08
CA GLU A 205 -0.25 -15.73 9.59
C GLU A 205 0.25 -16.66 10.72
N GLN A 206 0.46 -16.11 11.92
CA GLN A 206 0.86 -16.91 13.09
C GLN A 206 -0.21 -17.92 13.51
N ARG A 207 -1.51 -17.61 13.35
CA ARG A 207 -2.60 -18.55 13.62
C ARG A 207 -2.71 -19.65 12.57
N GLY A 208 -2.56 -19.30 11.29
CA GLY A 208 -2.52 -20.25 10.18
C GLY A 208 -1.37 -21.25 10.35
N ASN A 209 -0.17 -20.74 10.63
CA ASN A 209 1.02 -21.56 10.85
C ASN A 209 0.88 -22.50 12.06
N LYS A 210 0.28 -22.04 13.17
CA LYS A 210 -0.02 -22.91 14.34
C LYS A 210 -0.98 -24.05 13.98
N ALA A 211 -2.03 -23.78 13.20
CA ALA A 211 -2.98 -24.80 12.78
C ALA A 211 -2.37 -25.83 11.81
N SER A 212 -1.44 -25.42 10.95
CA SER A 212 -0.70 -26.34 10.06
C SER A 212 0.39 -27.14 10.77
N THR A 213 1.00 -26.62 11.85
CA THR A 213 1.93 -27.40 12.68
C THR A 213 1.23 -28.47 13.54
N ASP A 214 -0.08 -28.37 13.74
CA ASP A 214 -0.86 -29.35 14.51
C ASP A 214 -1.28 -30.60 13.69
N ILE A 215 -0.91 -30.69 12.39
CA ILE A 215 -1.26 -31.85 11.52
C ILE A 215 -0.04 -32.77 11.26
N ALA A 216 1.12 -32.50 11.87
CA ALA A 216 2.29 -33.39 11.78
C ALA A 216 2.57 -34.13 13.10
N GLY A 217 1.73 -35.14 13.38
CA GLY A 217 2.08 -36.37 14.11
C GLY A 217 2.62 -36.28 15.55
N ASN A 218 1.76 -36.50 16.55
CA ASN A 218 1.78 -37.71 17.40
C ASN A 218 0.80 -37.57 18.58
N ASN A 219 0.01 -38.62 18.78
CA ASN A 219 -0.82 -38.85 19.96
C ASN A 219 -0.02 -38.69 21.27
N ASN A 220 -0.67 -38.13 22.30
CA ASN A 220 -0.28 -38.01 23.73
C ASN A 220 0.12 -36.61 24.24
N ILE A 221 -0.73 -35.60 24.05
CA ILE A 221 -0.61 -34.34 24.82
C ILE A 221 -1.91 -34.07 25.58
N ILE A 222 -1.80 -34.13 26.91
CA ILE A 222 -2.85 -33.82 27.89
C ILE A 222 -3.12 -32.31 27.87
N ASN A 223 -4.40 -31.91 27.90
CA ASN A 223 -4.81 -30.51 27.73
C ASN A 223 -4.86 -29.79 29.08
N PHE A 224 -4.35 -28.55 29.15
CA PHE A 224 -4.27 -27.76 30.39
C PHE A 224 -5.65 -27.41 31.00
N ARG A 225 -6.75 -27.66 30.27
CA ARG A 225 -8.13 -27.57 30.78
C ARG A 225 -8.52 -28.71 31.71
N ASP A 226 -7.79 -29.82 31.68
CA ASP A 226 -8.04 -31.01 32.51
C ASP A 226 -7.62 -30.80 33.98
N TYR A 227 -7.03 -29.65 34.32
CA TYR A 227 -6.61 -29.29 35.68
C TYR A 227 -7.40 -28.14 36.33
N LEU A 228 -8.42 -27.59 35.66
CA LEU A 228 -9.18 -26.45 36.19
C LEU A 228 -10.51 -26.80 36.87
N HIS A 229 -10.79 -28.09 37.08
CA HIS A 229 -11.89 -28.53 37.93
C HIS A 229 -11.45 -29.67 38.87
N ARG A 230 -10.94 -29.28 40.04
CA ARG A 230 -11.20 -30.00 41.30
C ARG A 230 -12.01 -29.08 42.19
#